data_AF-A0A0B8WEP9-F1
#
_entry.id   AF-A0A0B8WEP9-F1
#
_cell.length_a   1.000
_cell.length_b   1.000
_cell.length_c   1.000
_cell.angle_alpha   90.00
_cell.angle_beta   90.00
_cell.angle_gamma   90.00
#
_symmetry.space_group_name_H-M   'P 1'
#
loop_
_entity.id
_entity.type
_entity.pdbx_description
1 polymer ?
#
loop_
_entity_poly.entity_id
_entity_poly.type
_entity_poly.pdbx_seq_one_letter_code
_entity_poly.pdbx_strand_id
1 'polypeptide(L)'
;MKFIYILEDDERIQKDLFDTLKSIDPKLHIRFFFSLAEFHEWLKSALMTGPLALAPGGRKYKDDTSEDIAPAATHELRLVVAKNEFFGVQNMGLIKRAREFFVRKKMCSEQEPTALILTAFDSPDFDIGLAEERIINNVIFKPFDKLILKQHLEYALTGHHPVTSSTVASMNIRSTIEMLKEVSLNSISEVGFTTLNNHEIKIGAMTKYYSDSFTSGNIKSVLAYCKSCKAVSDKEFLCEFLFFGADNKQVSQLRRNILQNKAHQPTELLNTHGRKTRILILDEDAASGLEIKNFFTDKFSNAEVFQYTLLGQLLSDLADKDTVHKQELPETFDLVFANYEIFEVEKQKRWEQIQQYLKDRAAKRGFELKDIPDLYLVSKRKLSFDIMKELSAWVKEIFFTPLDKSYMLKKVLCMNPGLLNKEATSVASAMNSGSLKVANPVEITQISEAGLVLKYYRAISIGAFREFILWRPEELDTPEIIGTVNFHEPDKAGGAYLNHFVFFGMKDFYLKHIRRWLLEAYIKTKDKE
;
A
#
# COMPACT_ATOMS: atom_id res chain seq x y z
N MET A 1 -17.71 21.57 32.85
CA MET A 1 -17.56 20.14 33.22
C MET A 1 -17.66 19.29 31.96
N LYS A 2 -16.95 18.17 31.90
CA LYS A 2 -16.91 17.28 30.73
C LYS A 2 -17.85 16.08 30.94
N PHE A 3 -18.79 15.91 30.02
CA PHE A 3 -19.77 14.82 30.00
C PHE A 3 -19.43 13.79 28.94
N ILE A 4 -19.62 12.51 29.29
CA ILE A 4 -19.45 11.34 28.44
C ILE A 4 -20.75 10.55 28.43
N TYR A 5 -21.31 10.35 27.24
CA TYR A 5 -22.58 9.66 27.09
C TYR A 5 -22.34 8.29 26.50
N ILE A 6 -22.92 7.27 27.12
CA ILE A 6 -22.78 5.88 26.72
C ILE A 6 -24.15 5.32 26.42
N LEU A 7 -24.35 4.86 25.19
CA LEU A 7 -25.55 4.16 24.77
C LEU A 7 -25.22 2.66 24.71
N GLU A 8 -25.51 1.95 25.80
CA GLU A 8 -25.18 0.54 25.99
C GLU A 8 -26.19 -0.09 26.95
N ASP A 9 -26.73 -1.25 26.60
CA ASP A 9 -27.70 -2.00 27.40
C ASP A 9 -27.07 -3.18 28.17
N ASP A 10 -25.86 -3.61 27.80
CA ASP A 10 -25.14 -4.67 28.51
C ASP A 10 -24.39 -4.14 29.74
N GLU A 11 -24.80 -4.56 30.93
CA GLU A 11 -24.24 -4.12 32.22
C GLU A 11 -22.73 -4.39 32.36
N ARG A 12 -22.20 -5.48 31.77
CA ARG A 12 -20.77 -5.79 31.83
C ARG A 12 -19.97 -4.81 30.99
N ILE A 13 -20.45 -4.51 29.79
CA ILE A 13 -19.84 -3.53 28.89
C ILE A 13 -19.93 -2.11 29.49
N GLN A 14 -21.06 -1.77 30.12
CA GLN A 14 -21.21 -0.51 30.84
C GLN A 14 -20.14 -0.35 31.93
N LYS A 15 -19.93 -1.40 32.73
CA LYS A 15 -18.91 -1.42 33.77
C LYS A 15 -17.51 -1.21 33.19
N ASP A 16 -17.14 -1.95 32.14
CA ASP A 16 -15.81 -1.84 31.53
C ASP A 16 -15.55 -0.44 30.95
N LEU A 17 -16.55 0.18 30.31
CA LEU A 17 -16.46 1.56 29.82
C LEU A 17 -16.35 2.55 30.97
N PHE A 18 -17.17 2.40 32.01
CA PHE A 18 -17.15 3.27 33.20
C PHE A 18 -15.78 3.24 33.89
N ASP A 19 -15.30 2.05 34.24
CA ASP A 19 -14.03 1.83 34.92
C ASP A 19 -12.88 2.41 34.10
N THR A 20 -12.89 2.18 32.78
CA THR A 20 -11.83 2.66 31.89
C THR A 20 -11.84 4.18 31.77
N LEU A 21 -12.99 4.81 31.55
CA LEU A 21 -13.09 6.28 31.47
C LEU A 21 -12.71 6.95 32.79
N LYS A 22 -13.14 6.42 33.94
CA LYS A 22 -12.73 6.93 35.25
C LYS A 22 -11.24 6.75 35.52
N SER A 23 -10.62 5.70 34.96
CA SER A 23 -9.17 5.51 35.05
C SER A 23 -8.37 6.51 34.18
N ILE A 24 -8.99 7.06 33.13
CA ILE A 24 -8.38 8.10 32.29
C ILE A 24 -8.51 9.46 32.97
N ASP A 25 -9.73 9.84 33.36
CA ASP A 25 -9.98 11.08 34.11
C ASP A 25 -11.12 10.88 35.12
N PRO A 26 -10.83 10.85 36.43
CA PRO A 26 -11.83 10.69 37.49
C PRO A 26 -12.91 11.77 37.49
N LYS A 27 -12.62 12.96 36.93
CA LYS A 27 -13.53 14.12 36.88
C LYS A 27 -14.56 14.04 35.75
N LEU A 28 -14.51 13.02 34.90
CA LEU A 28 -15.50 12.84 33.84
C LEU A 28 -16.88 12.50 34.43
N HIS A 29 -17.92 13.14 33.92
CA HIS A 29 -19.31 12.83 34.25
C HIS A 29 -19.88 11.89 33.20
N ILE A 30 -20.04 10.63 33.60
CA ILE A 30 -20.47 9.56 32.69
C ILE A 30 -21.97 9.36 32.87
N ARG A 31 -22.70 9.28 31.76
CA ARG A 31 -24.15 9.06 31.73
C ARG A 31 -24.51 7.96 30.75
N PHE A 32 -25.45 7.12 31.16
CA PHE A 32 -25.87 5.95 30.40
C PHE A 32 -27.28 6.12 29.85
N PHE A 33 -27.49 5.62 28.64
CA PHE A 33 -28.77 5.45 27.99
C PHE A 33 -28.90 3.98 27.62
N PHE A 34 -29.97 3.32 28.08
CA PHE A 34 -30.14 1.88 27.88
C PHE A 34 -30.95 1.56 26.62
N SER A 35 -31.44 2.59 25.93
CA SER A 35 -32.12 2.44 24.65
C SER A 35 -31.96 3.68 23.78
N LEU A 36 -32.09 3.50 22.48
CA LEU A 36 -32.14 4.61 21.53
C LEU A 36 -33.31 5.57 21.80
N ALA A 37 -34.44 5.05 22.30
CA ALA A 37 -35.62 5.85 22.63
C ALA A 37 -35.33 6.84 23.79
N GLU A 38 -34.66 6.38 24.84
CA GLU A 38 -34.24 7.23 25.96
C GLU A 38 -33.29 8.34 25.49
N PHE A 39 -32.34 8.00 24.60
CA PHE A 39 -31.44 8.97 24.01
C PHE A 39 -32.17 9.99 23.13
N HIS A 40 -33.16 9.56 22.33
CA HIS A 40 -33.99 10.46 21.52
C HIS A 40 -34.79 11.45 22.35
N GLU A 41 -35.42 10.99 23.44
CA GLU A 41 -36.16 11.88 24.34
C GLU A 41 -35.24 12.91 24.98
N TRP A 42 -34.04 12.50 25.41
CA TRP A 42 -33.04 13.45 25.87
C TRP A 42 -32.62 14.41 24.76
N LEU A 43 -32.38 13.93 23.54
CA LEU A 43 -31.97 14.78 22.42
C LEU A 43 -33.01 15.88 22.16
N LYS A 44 -34.31 15.55 22.21
CA LYS A 44 -35.40 16.56 22.11
C LYS A 44 -35.30 17.63 23.19
N SER A 45 -35.01 17.25 24.44
CA SER A 45 -34.81 18.21 25.54
C SER A 45 -33.56 19.06 25.33
N ALA A 46 -32.46 18.43 24.90
CA ALA A 46 -31.21 19.11 24.55
C ALA A 46 -31.41 20.12 23.43
N LEU A 47 -32.27 19.84 22.42
CA LEU A 47 -32.62 20.78 21.35
C LEU A 47 -33.10 22.14 21.88
N MET A 48 -33.85 22.11 23.00
CA MET A 48 -34.43 23.30 23.61
C MET A 48 -33.47 24.00 24.57
N THR A 49 -32.76 23.22 25.40
CA THR A 49 -32.05 23.76 26.57
C THR A 49 -30.52 23.77 26.43
N GLY A 50 -29.97 23.16 25.38
CA GLY A 50 -28.54 23.17 25.08
C GLY A 50 -27.69 22.53 26.20
N PRO A 51 -26.59 23.16 26.64
CA PRO A 51 -25.69 22.61 27.66
C PRO A 51 -26.36 22.29 29.00
N LEU A 52 -27.47 22.98 29.33
CA LEU A 52 -28.23 22.72 30.55
C LEU A 52 -28.84 21.31 30.57
N ALA A 53 -29.07 20.69 29.41
CA ALA A 53 -29.54 19.31 29.31
C ALA A 53 -28.48 18.26 29.67
N LEU A 54 -27.21 18.63 29.80
CA LEU A 54 -26.13 17.65 29.97
C LEU A 54 -26.13 16.98 31.34
N ALA A 55 -26.34 17.76 32.39
CA ALA A 55 -26.37 17.26 33.77
C ALA A 55 -27.53 16.29 34.06
N PRO A 56 -28.79 16.61 33.66
CA PRO A 56 -29.93 15.72 33.89
C PRO A 56 -30.08 14.61 32.83
N GLY A 57 -29.23 14.59 31.80
CA GLY A 57 -29.33 13.61 30.72
C GLY A 57 -28.79 12.23 31.13
N GLY A 58 -29.56 11.19 30.79
CA GLY A 58 -29.20 9.79 31.05
C GLY A 58 -29.15 9.45 32.54
N ARG A 59 -28.61 8.25 32.84
CA ARG A 59 -28.52 7.71 34.20
C ARG A 59 -27.08 7.64 34.66
N LYS A 60 -26.83 7.81 35.97
CA LYS A 60 -25.54 7.47 36.57
C LYS A 60 -25.35 5.96 36.55
N TYR A 61 -24.10 5.52 36.41
CA TYR A 61 -23.77 4.12 36.67
C TYR A 61 -23.97 3.83 38.15
N LYS A 62 -24.39 2.60 38.49
CA LYS A 62 -24.71 2.21 39.86
C LYS A 62 -23.55 2.40 40.85
N ASP A 63 -22.31 2.29 40.37
CA ASP A 63 -21.09 2.44 41.16
C ASP A 63 -20.50 3.86 41.10
N ASP A 64 -21.17 4.82 40.43
CA ASP A 64 -20.73 6.21 40.34
C ASP A 64 -21.04 7.00 41.62
N THR A 65 -20.01 7.22 42.43
CA THR A 65 -20.10 7.98 43.69
C THR A 65 -19.97 9.49 43.52
N SER A 66 -19.85 9.99 42.28
CA SER A 66 -19.76 11.43 42.04
C SER A 66 -21.03 12.17 42.45
N GLU A 67 -20.88 13.38 42.97
CA GLU A 67 -22.00 14.23 43.38
C GLU A 67 -22.91 14.59 42.18
N ASP A 68 -24.16 14.91 42.46
CA ASP A 68 -25.05 15.49 41.45
C ASP A 68 -24.60 16.92 41.14
N ILE A 69 -24.47 17.23 39.85
CA ILE A 69 -24.05 18.54 39.39
C ILE A 69 -25.25 19.31 38.88
N ALA A 70 -25.34 20.57 39.30
CA ALA A 70 -26.38 21.48 38.80
C ALA A 70 -26.18 21.77 37.30
N PRO A 71 -27.26 21.86 36.51
CA PRO A 71 -27.19 22.30 35.12
C PRO A 71 -26.42 23.62 34.95
N ALA A 72 -25.43 23.66 34.05
CA ALA A 72 -24.66 24.87 33.77
C ALA A 72 -24.35 25.04 32.28
N ALA A 73 -24.26 26.29 31.84
CA ALA A 73 -23.93 26.64 30.46
C ALA A 73 -22.48 26.30 30.07
N THR A 74 -21.61 26.06 31.04
CA THR A 74 -20.19 25.69 30.89
C THR A 74 -19.96 24.17 30.82
N HIS A 75 -21.05 23.40 30.70
CA HIS A 75 -20.96 21.96 30.51
C HIS A 75 -20.71 21.63 29.04
N GLU A 76 -19.87 20.62 28.81
CA GLU A 76 -19.46 20.21 27.48
C GLU A 76 -19.65 18.70 27.30
N LEU A 77 -20.22 18.29 26.18
CA LEU A 77 -20.30 16.91 25.75
C LEU A 77 -19.04 16.56 24.95
N ARG A 78 -18.20 15.70 25.52
CA ARG A 78 -16.88 15.37 24.95
C ARG A 78 -16.90 14.13 24.09
N LEU A 79 -17.64 13.12 24.49
CA LEU A 79 -17.63 11.82 23.85
C LEU A 79 -19.02 11.19 23.96
N VAL A 80 -19.44 10.59 22.85
CA VAL A 80 -20.54 9.65 22.80
C VAL A 80 -19.96 8.29 22.43
N VAL A 81 -20.17 7.29 23.28
CA VAL A 81 -19.89 5.89 22.97
C VAL A 81 -21.21 5.19 22.73
N ALA A 82 -21.35 4.48 21.63
CA ALA A 82 -22.61 3.82 21.30
C ALA A 82 -22.40 2.44 20.73
N LYS A 83 -23.22 1.51 21.20
CA LYS A 83 -23.35 0.18 20.62
C LYS A 83 -23.85 0.28 19.16
N ASN A 84 -23.21 -0.43 18.25
CA ASN A 84 -23.53 -0.41 16.82
C ASN A 84 -25.01 -0.74 16.54
N GLU A 85 -25.62 -1.62 17.33
CA GLU A 85 -27.03 -2.01 17.19
C GLU A 85 -28.01 -0.85 17.43
N PHE A 86 -27.60 0.20 18.16
CA PHE A 86 -28.41 1.41 18.30
C PHE A 86 -28.20 2.41 17.16
N PHE A 87 -26.97 2.50 16.66
CA PHE A 87 -26.53 3.59 15.79
C PHE A 87 -26.07 3.18 14.40
N GLY A 88 -26.22 1.90 14.04
CA GLY A 88 -25.78 1.33 12.78
C GLY A 88 -26.37 2.03 11.55
N VAL A 89 -26.12 1.47 10.37
CA VAL A 89 -26.30 2.10 9.05
C VAL A 89 -27.57 2.96 8.90
N GLN A 90 -28.71 2.50 9.44
CA GLN A 90 -30.00 3.20 9.34
C GLN A 90 -30.07 4.53 10.11
N ASN A 91 -29.24 4.71 11.14
CA ASN A 91 -29.28 5.86 12.05
C ASN A 91 -28.10 6.82 11.90
N MET A 92 -27.16 6.58 10.97
CA MET A 92 -26.01 7.46 10.72
C MET A 92 -26.40 8.90 10.39
N GLY A 93 -27.47 9.09 9.60
CA GLY A 93 -28.00 10.43 9.30
C GLY A 93 -28.54 11.18 10.52
N LEU A 94 -28.98 10.48 11.57
CA LEU A 94 -29.34 11.11 12.85
C LEU A 94 -28.09 11.61 13.58
N ILE A 95 -27.06 10.78 13.65
CA ILE A 95 -25.80 11.09 14.34
C ILE A 95 -25.13 12.31 13.72
N LYS A 96 -25.09 12.37 12.39
CA LYS A 96 -24.59 13.54 11.66
C LYS A 96 -25.27 14.83 12.12
N ARG A 97 -26.60 14.81 12.13
CA ARG A 97 -27.43 15.94 12.57
C ARG A 97 -27.24 16.24 14.05
N ALA A 98 -27.08 15.22 14.89
CA ALA A 98 -26.82 15.38 16.33
C ALA A 98 -25.47 16.06 16.59
N ARG A 99 -24.41 15.67 15.86
CA ARG A 99 -23.09 16.30 15.97
C ARG A 99 -23.10 17.76 15.55
N GLU A 100 -23.67 18.07 14.39
CA GLU A 100 -23.84 19.46 13.93
C GLU A 100 -24.67 20.27 14.94
N PHE A 101 -25.67 19.62 15.53
CA PHE A 101 -26.50 20.21 16.57
C PHE A 101 -25.72 20.53 17.86
N PHE A 102 -24.88 19.62 18.35
CA PHE A 102 -24.08 19.84 19.56
C PHE A 102 -23.18 21.07 19.43
N VAL A 103 -22.55 21.25 18.26
CA VAL A 103 -21.76 22.44 17.95
C VAL A 103 -22.66 23.69 17.92
N ARG A 104 -23.77 23.65 17.19
CA ARG A 104 -24.70 24.79 17.05
C ARG A 104 -25.28 25.26 18.38
N LYS A 105 -25.52 24.35 19.32
CA LYS A 105 -26.02 24.68 20.67
C LYS A 105 -24.93 24.92 21.70
N LYS A 106 -23.66 25.00 21.28
CA LYS A 106 -22.51 25.23 22.16
C LYS A 106 -22.37 24.17 23.26
N MET A 107 -22.80 22.94 22.97
CA MET A 107 -22.59 21.78 23.84
C MET A 107 -21.19 21.19 23.66
N CYS A 108 -20.51 21.53 22.58
CA CYS A 108 -19.08 21.32 22.37
C CYS A 108 -18.53 22.51 21.58
N SER A 109 -17.21 22.67 21.55
CA SER A 109 -16.55 23.70 20.73
C SER A 109 -16.34 23.22 19.30
N GLU A 110 -16.08 24.14 18.38
CA GLU A 110 -15.70 23.80 17.00
C GLU A 110 -14.29 23.20 16.92
N GLN A 111 -13.40 23.65 17.81
CA GLN A 111 -12.01 23.19 17.90
C GLN A 111 -11.92 21.78 18.49
N GLU A 112 -12.85 21.46 19.40
CA GLU A 112 -12.92 20.17 20.06
C GLU A 112 -14.36 19.62 20.00
N PRO A 113 -14.80 19.19 18.81
CA PRO A 113 -16.14 18.67 18.63
C PRO A 113 -16.32 17.37 19.43
N THR A 114 -17.57 17.07 19.82
CA THR A 114 -17.90 15.79 20.46
C THR A 114 -17.40 14.63 19.60
N ALA A 115 -16.55 13.78 20.19
CA ALA A 115 -16.10 12.56 19.56
C ALA A 115 -17.20 11.49 19.59
N LEU A 116 -17.23 10.63 18.59
CA LEU A 116 -18.14 9.50 18.52
C LEU A 116 -17.36 8.21 18.35
N ILE A 117 -17.56 7.27 19.27
CA ILE A 117 -17.01 5.92 19.19
C ILE A 117 -18.16 4.93 19.06
N LEU A 118 -18.05 4.00 18.12
CA LEU A 118 -18.93 2.85 18.04
C LEU A 118 -18.30 1.66 18.75
N THR A 119 -19.12 0.87 19.44
CA THR A 119 -18.71 -0.44 19.96
C THR A 119 -19.48 -1.53 19.22
N ALA A 120 -18.79 -2.57 18.77
CA ALA A 120 -19.37 -3.63 17.94
C ALA A 120 -18.78 -4.99 18.31
N PHE A 121 -19.51 -6.07 18.06
CA PHE A 121 -18.88 -7.40 18.03
C PHE A 121 -18.13 -7.58 16.71
N ASP A 122 -17.05 -8.36 16.73
CA ASP A 122 -16.33 -8.72 15.51
C ASP A 122 -17.18 -9.70 14.68
N SER A 123 -18.04 -9.13 13.83
CA SER A 123 -18.91 -9.85 12.91
C SER A 123 -18.43 -9.63 11.48
N PRO A 124 -18.48 -10.65 10.61
CA PRO A 124 -18.20 -10.50 9.18
C PRO A 124 -19.14 -9.50 8.48
N ASP A 125 -20.32 -9.24 9.04
CA ASP A 125 -21.32 -8.34 8.45
C ASP A 125 -21.09 -6.86 8.79
N PHE A 126 -20.10 -6.54 9.64
CA PHE A 126 -19.78 -5.15 9.98
C PHE A 126 -18.90 -4.52 8.90
N ASP A 127 -19.49 -3.66 8.08
CA ASP A 127 -18.77 -2.89 7.08
C ASP A 127 -18.10 -1.65 7.71
N ILE A 128 -16.78 -1.73 7.86
CA ILE A 128 -15.96 -0.63 8.39
C ILE A 128 -15.94 0.59 7.45
N GLY A 129 -16.17 0.39 6.14
CA GLY A 129 -16.25 1.46 5.15
C GLY A 129 -17.44 2.39 5.40
N LEU A 130 -18.53 1.88 6.00
CA LEU A 130 -19.66 2.71 6.45
C LEU A 130 -19.29 3.56 7.66
N ALA A 131 -18.30 3.13 8.45
CA ALA A 131 -17.78 3.89 9.57
C ALA A 131 -16.69 4.91 9.16
N GLU A 132 -16.22 4.88 7.91
CA GLU A 132 -15.31 5.89 7.35
C GLU A 132 -16.00 7.22 6.99
N GLU A 133 -17.31 7.33 7.21
CA GLU A 133 -17.93 8.65 7.31
C GLU A 133 -17.19 9.44 8.40
N ARG A 134 -16.69 10.64 8.05
CA ARG A 134 -15.87 11.56 8.91
C ARG A 134 -16.50 11.98 10.25
N ILE A 135 -17.57 11.32 10.64
CA ILE A 135 -18.38 11.51 11.82
C ILE A 135 -17.97 10.55 12.93
N ILE A 136 -17.57 9.32 12.60
CA ILE A 136 -17.13 8.33 13.58
C ILE A 136 -15.61 8.49 13.77
N ASN A 137 -15.20 8.67 15.02
CA ASN A 137 -13.79 8.79 15.37
C ASN A 137 -13.11 7.42 15.45
N ASN A 138 -13.82 6.40 15.95
CA ASN A 138 -13.31 5.03 15.99
C ASN A 138 -14.42 3.98 16.16
N VAL A 139 -14.08 2.73 15.84
CA VAL A 139 -14.85 1.53 16.18
C VAL A 139 -13.99 0.68 17.10
N ILE A 140 -14.54 0.28 18.26
CA ILE A 140 -13.85 -0.58 19.23
C ILE A 140 -14.61 -1.90 19.33
N PHE A 141 -13.92 -3.00 19.03
CA PHE A 141 -14.53 -4.33 19.02
C PHE A 141 -14.62 -4.96 20.42
N LYS A 142 -15.73 -5.64 20.67
CA LYS A 142 -16.04 -6.42 21.89
C LYS A 142 -15.62 -7.88 21.68
N PRO A 143 -15.15 -8.59 22.72
CA PRO A 143 -14.83 -8.09 24.06
C PRO A 143 -13.61 -7.16 24.04
N PHE A 144 -13.58 -6.19 24.95
CA PHE A 144 -12.53 -5.17 24.95
C PHE A 144 -11.19 -5.73 25.46
N ASP A 145 -10.12 -5.48 24.70
CA ASP A 145 -8.78 -5.39 25.27
C ASP A 145 -8.72 -4.08 26.09
N LYS A 146 -8.52 -4.19 27.41
CA LYS A 146 -8.58 -3.04 28.33
C LYS A 146 -7.55 -1.95 27.99
N LEU A 147 -6.37 -2.33 27.51
CA LEU A 147 -5.33 -1.37 27.15
C LEU A 147 -5.75 -0.61 25.89
N ILE A 148 -6.20 -1.34 24.87
CA ILE A 148 -6.64 -0.77 23.58
C ILE A 148 -7.87 0.12 23.77
N LEU A 149 -8.84 -0.32 24.56
CA LEU A 149 -9.99 0.50 24.94
C LEU A 149 -9.54 1.80 25.60
N LYS A 150 -8.64 1.73 26.59
CA LYS A 150 -8.13 2.90 27.29
C LYS A 150 -7.43 3.87 26.35
N GLN A 151 -6.53 3.37 25.50
CA GLN A 151 -5.76 4.20 24.56
C GLN A 151 -6.68 4.90 23.53
N HIS A 152 -7.62 4.18 22.91
CA HIS A 152 -8.51 4.81 21.93
C HIS A 152 -9.51 5.79 22.56
N LEU A 153 -10.02 5.52 23.78
CA LEU A 153 -10.84 6.48 24.51
C LEU A 153 -10.06 7.74 24.87
N GLU A 154 -8.78 7.60 25.24
CA GLU A 154 -7.91 8.74 25.54
C GLU A 154 -7.68 9.61 24.30
N TYR A 155 -7.38 9.02 23.14
CA TYR A 155 -7.30 9.75 21.87
C TYR A 155 -8.58 10.54 21.58
N ALA A 156 -9.75 9.92 21.78
CA ALA A 156 -11.03 10.59 21.54
C ALA A 156 -11.32 11.73 22.53
N LEU A 157 -10.86 11.63 23.78
CA LEU A 157 -11.04 12.65 24.81
C LEU A 157 -10.11 13.86 24.61
N THR A 158 -8.85 13.59 24.23
CA THR A 158 -7.83 14.60 23.95
C THR A 158 -8.18 15.39 22.68
N GLY A 159 -8.90 14.79 21.74
CA GLY A 159 -9.32 15.46 20.51
C GLY A 159 -8.15 15.69 19.56
N HIS A 160 -8.16 16.82 18.86
CA HIS A 160 -7.18 17.17 17.82
C HIS A 160 -5.84 17.68 18.37
N HIS A 161 -5.32 16.98 19.39
CA HIS A 161 -4.07 17.30 20.07
C HIS A 161 -3.24 16.02 20.29
N PRO A 162 -1.91 16.14 20.45
CA PRO A 162 -1.07 15.02 20.84
C PRO A 162 -1.51 14.46 22.20
N VAL A 163 -1.58 13.13 22.31
CA VAL A 163 -1.78 12.48 23.60
C VAL A 163 -0.47 12.56 24.39
N THR A 164 -0.46 13.33 25.47
CA THR A 164 0.71 13.52 26.34
C THR A 164 0.79 12.49 27.48
N SER A 165 -0.12 11.51 27.49
CA SER A 165 -0.27 10.52 28.55
C SER A 165 0.73 9.39 28.44
N SER A 166 1.20 8.88 29.59
CA SER A 166 2.03 7.68 29.68
C SER A 166 1.30 6.38 29.31
N THR A 167 -0.01 6.44 29.10
CA THR A 167 -0.85 5.27 28.80
C THR A 167 -0.66 4.77 27.36
N VAL A 168 -0.31 5.65 26.42
CA VAL A 168 0.07 5.26 25.06
C VAL A 168 1.58 5.01 25.04
N ALA A 169 1.98 3.77 25.25
CA ALA A 169 3.38 3.37 25.12
C ALA A 169 3.77 3.39 23.64
N SER A 170 4.36 4.50 23.19
CA SER A 170 4.90 4.65 21.83
C SER A 170 6.37 4.29 21.79
N MET A 171 6.75 3.45 20.83
CA MET A 171 8.15 3.20 20.50
C MET A 171 8.63 4.28 19.53
N ASN A 172 9.69 5.02 19.90
CA ASN A 172 10.41 5.88 18.96
C ASN A 172 11.22 4.99 18.03
N ILE A 173 10.86 4.95 16.75
CA ILE A 173 11.53 4.14 15.74
C ILE A 173 11.55 4.90 14.42
N ARG A 174 12.68 4.85 13.72
CA ARG A 174 12.76 5.28 12.31
C ARG A 174 12.66 4.05 11.44
N SER A 175 11.49 3.85 10.86
CA SER A 175 11.22 2.74 9.95
C SER A 175 10.41 3.23 8.77
N THR A 176 10.50 2.50 7.66
CA THR A 176 9.69 2.76 6.46
C THR A 176 8.55 1.75 6.43
N ILE A 177 7.33 2.25 6.30
CA ILE A 177 6.13 1.45 6.07
C ILE A 177 5.50 1.84 4.74
N GLU A 178 4.50 1.11 4.30
CA GLU A 178 3.78 1.41 3.06
C GLU A 178 2.44 2.07 3.38
N MET A 179 2.23 3.30 2.91
CA MET A 179 0.92 3.94 2.92
C MET A 179 0.25 3.70 1.57
N LEU A 180 -0.95 3.14 1.58
CA LEU A 180 -1.67 2.79 0.38
C LEU A 180 -2.50 3.97 -0.15
N LYS A 181 -2.60 4.04 -1.47
CA LYS A 181 -3.51 4.95 -2.17
C LYS A 181 -4.26 4.16 -3.24
N GLU A 182 -5.57 4.25 -3.22
CA GLU A 182 -6.40 3.66 -4.26
C GLU A 182 -6.24 4.41 -5.60
N VAL A 183 -6.17 3.65 -6.69
CA VAL A 183 -6.08 4.14 -8.07
C VAL A 183 -7.04 3.33 -8.93
N SER A 184 -7.82 4.02 -9.75
CA SER A 184 -8.76 3.39 -10.67
C SER A 184 -8.02 2.72 -11.82
N LEU A 185 -8.36 1.45 -12.09
CA LEU A 185 -7.86 0.71 -13.24
C LEU A 185 -8.69 1.03 -14.47
N ASN A 186 -8.02 1.47 -15.54
CA ASN A 186 -8.64 1.61 -16.85
C ASN A 186 -8.64 0.26 -17.59
N SER A 187 -7.51 -0.44 -17.58
CA SER A 187 -7.42 -1.80 -18.12
C SER A 187 -6.32 -2.62 -17.44
N ILE A 188 -6.44 -3.94 -17.44
CA ILE A 188 -5.40 -4.87 -16.95
C ILE A 188 -5.19 -5.97 -17.97
N SER A 189 -3.93 -6.39 -18.14
CA SER A 189 -3.51 -7.48 -19.02
C SER A 189 -2.50 -8.37 -18.29
N GLU A 190 -2.06 -9.44 -18.96
CA GLU A 190 -1.00 -10.31 -18.42
C GLU A 190 0.38 -9.65 -18.37
N VAL A 191 0.63 -8.56 -19.13
CA VAL A 191 1.94 -7.88 -19.21
C VAL A 191 2.03 -6.60 -18.39
N GLY A 192 0.88 -6.05 -18.00
CA GLY A 192 0.77 -4.74 -17.36
C GLY A 192 -0.66 -4.25 -17.25
N PHE A 193 -0.83 -2.98 -16.89
CA PHE A 193 -2.14 -2.35 -16.71
C PHE A 193 -2.10 -0.87 -17.09
N THR A 194 -3.25 -0.25 -17.21
CA THR A 194 -3.38 1.19 -17.44
C THR A 194 -4.24 1.83 -16.36
N THR A 195 -3.92 3.07 -16.00
CA THR A 195 -4.67 3.87 -15.02
C THR A 195 -4.91 5.28 -15.57
N LEU A 196 -5.96 5.93 -15.07
CA LEU A 196 -6.20 7.35 -15.29
C LEU A 196 -5.79 8.12 -14.03
N ASN A 197 -4.81 9.00 -14.16
CA ASN A 197 -4.27 9.79 -13.04
C ASN A 197 -4.54 11.28 -13.25
N ASN A 198 -4.72 11.99 -12.15
CA ASN A 198 -4.89 13.45 -12.16
C ASN A 198 -3.56 14.23 -12.20
N HIS A 199 -2.45 13.54 -12.38
CA HIS A 199 -1.12 14.11 -12.48
C HIS A 199 -0.26 13.19 -13.35
N GLU A 200 0.75 13.77 -13.98
CA GLU A 200 1.72 13.03 -14.78
C GLU A 200 2.58 12.11 -13.89
N ILE A 201 2.80 10.88 -14.35
CA ILE A 201 3.70 9.93 -13.71
C ILE A 201 4.95 9.81 -14.58
N LYS A 202 6.12 10.09 -13.98
CA LYS A 202 7.42 10.04 -14.66
C LYS A 202 7.62 8.68 -15.33
N ILE A 203 7.98 8.68 -16.62
CA ILE A 203 8.35 7.46 -17.35
C ILE A 203 9.54 6.80 -16.66
N GLY A 204 9.46 5.47 -16.47
CA GLY A 204 10.41 4.67 -15.72
C GLY A 204 10.20 4.68 -14.20
N ALA A 205 9.22 5.44 -13.67
CA ALA A 205 8.90 5.37 -12.24
C ALA A 205 8.40 3.97 -11.88
N MET A 206 9.13 3.30 -10.99
CA MET A 206 8.84 1.97 -10.49
C MET A 206 8.17 2.05 -9.13
N THR A 207 7.07 1.33 -8.94
CA THR A 207 6.44 1.21 -7.62
C THR A 207 5.71 -0.12 -7.45
N LYS A 208 5.29 -0.39 -6.21
CA LYS A 208 4.57 -1.59 -5.81
C LYS A 208 3.06 -1.35 -5.86
N TYR A 209 2.32 -2.32 -6.37
CA TYR A 209 0.87 -2.27 -6.52
C TYR A 209 0.22 -3.51 -5.91
N TYR A 210 -0.87 -3.31 -5.18
CA TYR A 210 -1.67 -4.34 -4.53
C TYR A 210 -3.03 -4.46 -5.23
N SER A 211 -3.48 -5.69 -5.44
CA SER A 211 -4.80 -6.02 -5.95
C SER A 211 -5.05 -7.51 -5.73
N ASP A 212 -6.30 -7.89 -5.49
CA ASP A 212 -6.70 -9.31 -5.45
C ASP A 212 -6.37 -10.05 -6.76
N SER A 213 -6.28 -9.32 -7.88
CA SER A 213 -5.87 -9.85 -9.18
C SER A 213 -4.41 -10.33 -9.21
N PHE A 214 -3.56 -9.85 -8.30
CA PHE A 214 -2.14 -10.18 -8.23
C PHE A 214 -1.81 -11.33 -7.28
N THR A 215 -2.82 -11.84 -6.57
CA THR A 215 -2.67 -12.88 -5.55
C THR A 215 -2.13 -14.18 -6.13
N SER A 216 -0.97 -14.61 -5.64
CA SER A 216 -0.28 -15.83 -6.10
C SER A 216 0.65 -16.38 -5.03
N GLY A 217 0.34 -17.58 -4.52
CA GLY A 217 1.08 -18.14 -3.39
C GLY A 217 1.06 -17.15 -2.23
N ASN A 218 2.22 -16.74 -1.70
CA ASN A 218 2.30 -15.85 -0.54
C ASN A 218 2.39 -14.35 -0.87
N ILE A 219 2.13 -13.95 -2.12
CA ILE A 219 2.28 -12.57 -2.61
C ILE A 219 0.94 -12.05 -3.11
N LYS A 220 0.59 -10.79 -2.80
CA LYS A 220 -0.64 -10.10 -3.27
C LYS A 220 -0.33 -8.79 -4.02
N SER A 221 0.91 -8.65 -4.46
CA SER A 221 1.41 -7.44 -5.12
C SER A 221 2.32 -7.73 -6.30
N VAL A 222 2.50 -6.69 -7.11
CA VAL A 222 3.45 -6.67 -8.23
C VAL A 222 4.28 -5.40 -8.19
N LEU A 223 5.50 -5.47 -8.69
CA LEU A 223 6.23 -4.29 -9.12
C LEU A 223 5.80 -3.93 -10.54
N ALA A 224 5.65 -2.65 -10.81
CA ALA A 224 5.41 -2.16 -12.16
C ALA A 224 6.04 -0.78 -12.37
N TYR A 225 6.48 -0.53 -13.60
CA TYR A 225 7.02 0.77 -14.00
C TYR A 225 6.15 1.45 -15.03
N CYS A 226 6.10 2.79 -14.95
CA CYS A 226 5.41 3.62 -15.94
C CYS A 226 6.16 3.54 -17.27
N LYS A 227 5.59 2.87 -18.28
CA LYS A 227 6.13 2.79 -19.64
C LYS A 227 5.79 4.04 -20.44
N SER A 228 4.55 4.51 -20.35
CA SER A 228 4.09 5.69 -21.06
C SER A 228 3.07 6.47 -20.23
N CYS A 229 3.06 7.79 -20.40
CA CYS A 229 2.11 8.68 -19.75
C CYS A 229 1.68 9.72 -20.78
N LYS A 230 0.39 9.73 -21.13
CA LYS A 230 -0.16 10.62 -22.16
C LYS A 230 -1.33 11.42 -21.59
N ALA A 231 -1.33 12.74 -21.79
CA ALA A 231 -2.48 13.56 -21.45
C ALA A 231 -3.68 13.16 -22.32
N VAL A 232 -4.83 12.92 -21.68
CA VAL A 232 -6.11 12.64 -22.32
C VAL A 232 -7.03 13.86 -22.23
N SER A 233 -6.89 14.63 -21.15
CA SER A 233 -7.57 15.92 -20.93
C SER A 233 -6.65 16.86 -20.14
N ASP A 234 -7.06 18.11 -19.94
CA ASP A 234 -6.32 19.11 -19.14
C ASP A 234 -6.04 18.64 -17.69
N LYS A 235 -6.75 17.63 -17.21
CA LYS A 235 -6.69 17.16 -15.83
C LYS A 235 -6.38 15.68 -15.70
N GLU A 236 -6.25 14.94 -16.80
CA GLU A 236 -6.13 13.48 -16.77
C GLU A 236 -5.04 12.96 -17.69
N PHE A 237 -4.30 11.99 -17.16
CA PHE A 237 -3.21 11.31 -17.81
C PHE A 237 -3.50 9.82 -17.85
N LEU A 238 -3.46 9.24 -19.04
CA LEU A 238 -3.46 7.79 -19.22
C LEU A 238 -2.03 7.29 -19.05
N CYS A 239 -1.82 6.51 -17.99
CA CYS A 239 -0.53 5.94 -17.64
C CYS A 239 -0.55 4.44 -17.93
N GLU A 240 0.36 3.97 -18.78
CA GLU A 240 0.60 2.56 -19.08
C GLU A 240 1.73 2.03 -18.20
N PHE A 241 1.44 0.98 -17.44
CA PHE A 241 2.37 0.31 -16.57
C PHE A 241 2.69 -1.08 -17.08
N LEU A 242 3.95 -1.47 -17.05
CA LEU A 242 4.38 -2.84 -17.29
C LEU A 242 4.84 -3.45 -15.98
N PHE A 243 4.46 -4.70 -15.74
CA PHE A 243 4.97 -5.46 -14.59
C PHE A 243 6.50 -5.57 -14.64
N PHE A 244 7.13 -5.81 -13.50
CA PHE A 244 8.56 -6.09 -13.40
C PHE A 244 8.75 -7.27 -12.45
N GLY A 245 9.37 -8.34 -12.94
CA GLY A 245 9.58 -9.56 -12.17
C GLY A 245 8.28 -10.25 -11.74
N ALA A 246 7.23 -10.23 -12.57
CA ALA A 246 6.02 -11.00 -12.30
C ALA A 246 6.31 -12.51 -12.46
N ASP A 247 5.99 -13.30 -11.44
CA ASP A 247 6.22 -14.74 -11.50
C ASP A 247 5.19 -15.48 -12.36
N ASN A 248 5.53 -16.70 -12.80
CA ASN A 248 4.66 -17.49 -13.68
C ASN A 248 3.29 -17.80 -13.08
N LYS A 249 3.21 -17.90 -11.74
CA LYS A 249 1.93 -18.17 -11.05
C LYS A 249 1.05 -16.92 -11.06
N GLN A 250 1.63 -15.72 -10.86
CA GLN A 250 0.94 -14.43 -10.98
C GLN A 250 0.43 -14.22 -12.41
N VAL A 251 1.29 -14.42 -13.42
CA VAL A 251 0.91 -14.29 -14.82
C VAL A 251 -0.22 -15.27 -15.19
N SER A 252 -0.12 -16.53 -14.73
CA SER A 252 -1.16 -17.53 -14.95
C SER A 252 -2.50 -17.15 -14.29
N GLN A 253 -2.45 -16.62 -13.07
CA GLN A 253 -3.64 -16.15 -12.36
C GLN A 253 -4.30 -14.97 -13.09
N LEU A 254 -3.50 -13.97 -13.49
CA LEU A 254 -3.98 -12.83 -14.26
C LEU A 254 -4.66 -13.26 -15.56
N ARG A 255 -4.04 -14.16 -16.32
CA ARG A 255 -4.65 -14.73 -17.54
C ARG A 255 -5.99 -15.37 -17.26
N ARG A 256 -6.09 -16.21 -16.22
CA ARG A 256 -7.36 -16.85 -15.84
C ARG A 256 -8.44 -15.81 -15.51
N ASN A 257 -8.10 -14.81 -14.69
CA ASN A 257 -9.05 -13.77 -14.30
C ASN A 257 -9.52 -12.94 -15.51
N ILE A 258 -8.60 -12.58 -16.41
CA ILE A 258 -8.92 -11.83 -17.63
C ILE A 258 -9.83 -12.66 -18.56
N LEU A 259 -9.50 -13.93 -18.80
CA LEU A 259 -10.28 -14.79 -19.69
C LEU A 259 -11.65 -15.13 -19.13
N GLN A 260 -11.82 -15.14 -17.80
CA GLN A 260 -13.13 -15.27 -17.14
C GLN A 260 -14.01 -14.03 -17.33
N ASN A 261 -13.42 -12.86 -17.58
CA ASN A 261 -14.17 -11.66 -17.91
C ASN A 261 -14.70 -11.77 -19.36
N LYS A 262 -16.03 -11.90 -19.51
CA LYS A 262 -16.69 -12.02 -20.82
C LYS A 262 -16.47 -10.81 -21.73
N ALA A 263 -16.10 -9.66 -21.17
CA ALA A 263 -15.85 -8.42 -21.89
C ALA A 263 -14.36 -8.17 -22.19
N HIS A 264 -13.49 -9.19 -22.03
CA HIS A 264 -12.08 -9.03 -22.37
C HIS A 264 -11.89 -8.74 -23.86
N GLN A 265 -10.87 -7.95 -24.17
CA GLN A 265 -10.53 -7.56 -25.54
C GLN A 265 -9.12 -8.08 -25.89
N PRO A 266 -8.96 -8.86 -26.96
CA PRO A 266 -7.65 -9.20 -27.48
C PRO A 266 -7.07 -8.02 -28.25
N THR A 267 -5.85 -7.62 -27.92
CA THR A 267 -5.05 -6.70 -28.73
C THR A 267 -4.01 -7.50 -29.50
N GLU A 268 -4.10 -7.49 -30.83
CA GLU A 268 -3.13 -8.15 -31.70
C GLU A 268 -1.78 -7.41 -31.67
N LEU A 269 -0.70 -8.17 -31.58
CA LEU A 269 0.68 -7.73 -31.64
C LEU A 269 1.35 -8.40 -32.85
N LEU A 270 1.53 -7.62 -33.91
CA LEU A 270 2.29 -8.00 -35.08
C LEU A 270 3.17 -6.83 -35.51
N ASN A 271 4.47 -6.99 -35.30
CA ASN A 271 5.48 -6.03 -35.74
C ASN A 271 6.06 -6.51 -37.07
N THR A 272 5.87 -5.73 -38.13
CA THR A 272 6.36 -6.03 -39.48
C THR A 272 7.52 -5.15 -39.91
N HIS A 273 7.87 -4.11 -39.14
CA HIS A 273 8.87 -3.11 -39.50
C HIS A 273 9.90 -2.90 -38.39
N GLY A 274 11.18 -3.02 -38.75
CA GLY A 274 12.27 -3.06 -37.79
C GLY A 274 13.60 -3.34 -38.47
N ARG A 275 14.69 -2.93 -37.82
CA ARG A 275 16.06 -3.27 -38.25
C ARG A 275 16.49 -4.61 -37.68
N LYS A 276 17.57 -5.21 -38.19
CA LYS A 276 18.18 -6.40 -37.57
C LYS A 276 18.45 -6.14 -36.09
N THR A 277 17.96 -7.02 -35.22
CA THR A 277 18.11 -6.94 -33.76
C THR A 277 19.13 -7.97 -33.30
N ARG A 278 20.18 -7.51 -32.63
CA ARG A 278 21.30 -8.34 -32.19
C ARG A 278 21.17 -8.64 -30.71
N ILE A 279 21.02 -9.92 -30.38
CA ILE A 279 20.71 -10.39 -29.03
C ILE A 279 21.89 -11.21 -28.50
N LEU A 280 22.41 -10.81 -27.33
CA LEU A 280 23.41 -11.57 -26.60
C LEU A 280 22.72 -12.39 -25.51
N ILE A 281 23.03 -13.68 -25.41
CA ILE A 281 22.60 -14.58 -24.33
C ILE A 281 23.84 -14.99 -23.54
N LEU A 282 23.81 -14.78 -22.23
CA LEU A 282 24.85 -15.17 -21.30
C LEU A 282 24.25 -16.07 -20.21
N ASP A 283 24.41 -17.39 -20.34
CA ASP A 283 23.83 -18.36 -19.41
C ASP A 283 24.79 -19.53 -19.18
N GLU A 284 25.23 -19.72 -17.93
CA GLU A 284 26.11 -20.82 -17.53
C GLU A 284 25.45 -22.19 -17.72
N ASP A 285 24.11 -22.23 -17.70
CA ASP A 285 23.34 -23.42 -18.08
C ASP A 285 23.17 -23.45 -19.60
N ALA A 286 24.00 -24.25 -20.27
CA ALA A 286 24.00 -24.38 -21.72
C ALA A 286 22.63 -24.79 -22.30
N ALA A 287 21.85 -25.60 -21.57
CA ALA A 287 20.53 -26.04 -22.03
C ALA A 287 19.51 -24.90 -21.97
N SER A 288 19.49 -24.15 -20.87
CA SER A 288 18.67 -22.94 -20.71
C SER A 288 19.03 -21.87 -21.74
N GLY A 289 20.33 -21.58 -21.92
CA GLY A 289 20.79 -20.63 -22.92
C GLY A 289 20.41 -21.03 -24.35
N LEU A 290 20.48 -22.33 -24.67
CA LEU A 290 20.06 -22.85 -25.99
C LEU A 290 18.54 -22.74 -26.17
N GLU A 291 17.74 -22.97 -25.13
CA GLU A 291 16.29 -22.78 -25.18
C GLU A 291 15.91 -21.33 -25.50
N ILE A 292 16.54 -20.35 -24.84
CA ILE A 292 16.31 -18.92 -25.09
C ILE A 292 16.76 -18.56 -26.52
N LYS A 293 17.90 -19.10 -26.97
CA LYS A 293 18.39 -18.88 -28.33
C LYS A 293 17.39 -19.36 -29.38
N ASN A 294 16.95 -20.61 -29.26
CA ASN A 294 15.98 -21.21 -30.16
C ASN A 294 14.67 -20.42 -30.15
N PHE A 295 14.19 -20.00 -28.97
CA PHE A 295 13.01 -19.14 -28.87
C PHE A 295 13.12 -17.87 -29.72
N PHE A 296 14.23 -17.12 -29.61
CA PHE A 296 14.38 -15.88 -30.37
C PHE A 296 14.52 -16.12 -31.86
N THR A 297 15.33 -17.10 -32.26
CA THR A 297 15.51 -17.49 -33.67
C THR A 297 14.20 -17.99 -34.29
N ASP A 298 13.39 -18.71 -33.54
CA ASP A 298 12.11 -19.25 -34.02
C ASP A 298 11.04 -18.16 -34.12
N LYS A 299 10.94 -17.28 -33.12
CA LYS A 299 9.84 -16.30 -33.03
C LYS A 299 10.08 -15.00 -33.78
N PHE A 300 11.33 -14.62 -34.06
CA PHE A 300 11.62 -13.34 -34.70
C PHE A 300 12.41 -13.52 -36.00
N SER A 301 12.00 -12.80 -37.06
CA SER A 301 12.64 -12.89 -38.38
C SER A 301 13.89 -12.02 -38.50
N ASN A 302 14.00 -10.98 -37.68
CA ASN A 302 15.12 -10.03 -37.69
C ASN A 302 16.11 -10.24 -36.54
N ALA A 303 15.96 -11.28 -35.72
CA ALA A 303 16.81 -11.54 -34.57
C ALA A 303 18.07 -12.32 -34.97
N GLU A 304 19.23 -11.80 -34.58
CA GLU A 304 20.52 -12.49 -34.66
C GLU A 304 21.02 -12.74 -33.24
N VAL A 305 21.24 -14.01 -32.90
CA VAL A 305 21.40 -14.42 -31.51
C VAL A 305 22.78 -15.04 -31.26
N PHE A 306 23.51 -14.46 -30.33
CA PHE A 306 24.84 -14.87 -29.91
C PHE A 306 24.75 -15.46 -28.50
N GLN A 307 25.41 -16.59 -28.24
CA GLN A 307 25.31 -17.30 -26.97
C GLN A 307 26.69 -17.54 -26.38
N TYR A 308 26.81 -17.26 -25.08
CA TYR A 308 27.97 -17.52 -24.25
C TYR A 308 27.56 -18.28 -22.99
N THR A 309 28.33 -19.31 -22.67
CA THR A 309 28.18 -20.06 -21.41
C THR A 309 29.13 -19.60 -20.31
N LEU A 310 30.18 -18.86 -20.68
CA LEU A 310 31.19 -18.38 -19.74
C LEU A 310 31.41 -16.88 -19.93
N LEU A 311 31.26 -16.12 -18.84
CA LEU A 311 31.52 -14.68 -18.84
C LEU A 311 32.96 -14.36 -19.28
N GLY A 312 33.95 -15.15 -18.84
CA GLY A 312 35.35 -14.95 -19.22
C GLY A 312 35.59 -15.07 -20.73
N GLN A 313 34.86 -15.96 -21.41
CA GLN A 313 34.93 -16.11 -22.87
C GLN A 313 34.30 -14.91 -23.56
N LEU A 314 33.13 -14.44 -23.09
CA LEU A 314 32.50 -13.21 -23.59
C LEU A 314 33.44 -12.00 -23.47
N LEU A 315 34.03 -11.78 -22.29
CA LEU A 315 34.93 -10.64 -22.07
C LEU A 315 36.19 -10.72 -22.93
N SER A 316 36.69 -11.92 -23.20
CA SER A 316 37.85 -12.13 -24.08
C SER A 316 37.52 -11.79 -25.53
N ASP A 317 36.36 -12.23 -26.02
CA ASP A 317 35.90 -11.93 -27.38
C ASP A 317 35.58 -10.45 -27.56
N LEU A 318 34.95 -9.81 -26.58
CA LEU A 318 34.69 -8.36 -26.58
C LEU A 318 36.00 -7.56 -26.64
N ALA A 319 37.05 -8.02 -25.96
CA ALA A 319 38.38 -7.41 -25.98
C ALA A 319 39.18 -7.70 -27.27
N ASP A 320 38.61 -8.44 -28.22
CA ASP A 320 39.26 -8.92 -29.45
C ASP A 320 40.49 -9.80 -29.20
N LYS A 321 40.57 -10.47 -28.04
CA LYS A 321 41.63 -11.44 -27.78
C LYS A 321 41.50 -12.61 -28.75
N ASP A 322 42.64 -13.19 -29.12
CA ASP A 322 42.67 -14.39 -29.94
C ASP A 322 42.49 -15.62 -29.03
N THR A 323 41.33 -16.27 -29.12
CA THR A 323 41.01 -17.47 -28.35
C THR A 323 40.53 -18.58 -29.28
N VAL A 324 40.69 -19.84 -28.86
CA VAL A 324 40.35 -21.02 -29.66
C VAL A 324 38.86 -21.05 -30.07
N HIS A 325 38.00 -20.41 -29.28
CA HIS A 325 36.54 -20.40 -29.47
C HIS A 325 35.98 -19.00 -29.76
N LYS A 326 36.83 -18.11 -30.29
CA LYS A 326 36.44 -16.74 -30.62
C LYS A 326 35.25 -16.72 -31.57
N GLN A 327 34.16 -16.06 -31.17
CA GLN A 327 33.03 -15.80 -32.06
C GLN A 327 33.19 -14.45 -32.75
N GLU A 328 32.75 -14.35 -34.00
CA GLU A 328 32.65 -13.07 -34.70
C GLU A 328 31.45 -12.28 -34.15
N LEU A 329 31.74 -11.32 -33.27
CA LEU A 329 30.72 -10.48 -32.66
C LEU A 329 30.36 -9.27 -33.55
N PRO A 330 29.08 -8.87 -33.55
CA PRO A 330 28.64 -7.67 -34.24
C PRO A 330 29.25 -6.42 -33.57
N GLU A 331 29.08 -5.27 -34.22
CA GLU A 331 29.53 -3.99 -33.70
C GLU A 331 28.82 -3.61 -32.39
N THR A 332 27.52 -3.85 -32.32
CA THR A 332 26.68 -3.50 -31.17
C THR A 332 25.69 -4.61 -30.89
N PHE A 333 25.23 -4.70 -29.64
CA PHE A 333 24.06 -5.48 -29.27
C PHE A 333 22.91 -4.54 -28.96
N ASP A 334 21.68 -5.01 -29.17
CA ASP A 334 20.47 -4.28 -28.83
C ASP A 334 19.90 -4.80 -27.49
N LEU A 335 19.98 -6.12 -27.27
CA LEU A 335 19.45 -6.79 -26.08
C LEU A 335 20.48 -7.74 -25.49
N VAL A 336 20.55 -7.82 -24.17
CA VAL A 336 21.31 -8.84 -23.44
C VAL A 336 20.34 -9.62 -22.56
N PHE A 337 20.29 -10.94 -22.72
CA PHE A 337 19.62 -11.86 -21.80
C PHE A 337 20.69 -12.57 -20.99
N ALA A 338 20.57 -12.55 -19.67
CA ALA A 338 21.54 -13.23 -18.84
C ALA A 338 20.94 -13.95 -17.65
N ASN A 339 21.58 -15.04 -17.25
CA ASN A 339 21.24 -15.75 -16.03
C ASN A 339 21.56 -14.86 -14.81
N TYR A 340 20.59 -14.70 -13.90
CA TYR A 340 20.72 -13.85 -12.72
C TYR A 340 21.88 -14.27 -11.81
N GLU A 341 22.15 -15.58 -11.72
CA GLU A 341 23.23 -16.15 -10.90
C GLU A 341 24.60 -15.58 -11.28
N ILE A 342 24.79 -15.18 -12.54
CA ILE A 342 26.01 -14.52 -13.01
C ILE A 342 26.18 -13.14 -12.37
N PHE A 343 25.10 -12.46 -11.99
CA PHE A 343 25.10 -11.13 -11.37
C PHE A 343 24.88 -11.18 -9.85
N GLU A 344 24.71 -12.36 -9.26
CA GLU A 344 24.49 -12.48 -7.80
C GLU A 344 25.67 -11.86 -7.01
N VAL A 345 26.89 -12.09 -7.51
CA VAL A 345 28.13 -11.51 -6.99
C VAL A 345 28.45 -10.22 -7.74
N GLU A 346 28.72 -9.14 -7.02
CA GLU A 346 29.07 -7.80 -7.53
C GLU A 346 27.97 -7.05 -8.32
N LYS A 347 26.85 -7.70 -8.65
CA LYS A 347 25.61 -7.09 -9.17
C LYS A 347 25.88 -6.11 -10.31
N GLN A 348 25.53 -4.83 -10.10
CA GLN A 348 25.66 -3.77 -11.08
C GLN A 348 27.10 -3.60 -11.60
N LYS A 349 28.13 -3.82 -10.77
CA LYS A 349 29.54 -3.67 -11.20
C LYS A 349 29.90 -4.62 -12.33
N ARG A 350 29.34 -5.83 -12.31
CA ARG A 350 29.55 -6.82 -13.38
C ARG A 350 28.89 -6.38 -14.68
N TRP A 351 27.72 -5.74 -14.58
CA TRP A 351 27.07 -5.14 -15.74
C TRP A 351 27.89 -3.96 -16.29
N GLU A 352 28.36 -3.08 -15.42
CA GLU A 352 29.26 -1.96 -15.78
C GLU A 352 30.54 -2.44 -16.46
N GLN A 353 31.11 -3.57 -16.02
CA GLN A 353 32.24 -4.20 -16.68
C GLN A 353 31.89 -4.60 -18.13
N ILE A 354 30.77 -5.28 -18.36
CA ILE A 354 30.35 -5.66 -19.72
C ILE A 354 30.13 -4.42 -20.59
N GLN A 355 29.48 -3.38 -20.04
CA GLN A 355 29.28 -2.11 -20.72
C GLN A 355 30.60 -1.45 -21.12
N GLN A 356 31.60 -1.46 -20.23
CA GLN A 356 32.91 -0.89 -20.51
C GLN A 356 33.60 -1.62 -21.66
N TYR A 357 33.58 -2.96 -21.66
CA TYR A 357 34.15 -3.74 -22.76
C TYR A 357 33.45 -3.49 -24.10
N LEU A 358 32.11 -3.29 -24.10
CA LEU A 358 31.36 -2.90 -25.28
C LEU A 358 31.78 -1.52 -25.80
N LYS A 359 31.95 -0.54 -24.90
CA LYS A 359 32.42 0.81 -25.24
C LYS A 359 33.84 0.80 -25.78
N ASP A 360 34.75 0.07 -25.14
CA ASP A 360 36.14 -0.04 -25.56
C ASP A 360 36.24 -0.70 -26.95
N ARG A 361 35.43 -1.73 -27.21
CA ARG A 361 35.32 -2.37 -28.52
C ARG A 361 34.82 -1.41 -29.59
N ALA A 362 33.77 -0.65 -29.31
CA ALA A 362 33.23 0.36 -30.22
C ALA A 362 34.30 1.41 -30.57
N ALA A 363 35.01 1.93 -29.55
CA ALA A 363 36.08 2.90 -29.72
C ALA A 363 37.23 2.36 -30.58
N LYS A 364 37.66 1.11 -30.35
CA LYS A 364 38.68 0.43 -31.18
C LYS A 364 38.26 0.30 -32.65
N ARG A 365 36.96 0.18 -32.92
CA ARG A 365 36.37 0.10 -34.27
C ARG A 365 36.01 1.46 -34.87
N GLY A 366 36.35 2.56 -34.18
CA GLY A 366 36.19 3.91 -34.70
C GLY A 366 34.78 4.48 -34.62
N PHE A 367 33.92 3.96 -33.73
CA PHE A 367 32.60 4.54 -33.48
C PHE A 367 32.28 4.67 -31.99
N GLU A 368 31.35 5.57 -31.65
CA GLU A 368 30.87 5.77 -30.29
C GLU A 368 29.60 4.95 -30.03
N LEU A 369 29.59 4.16 -28.95
CA LEU A 369 28.41 3.43 -28.51
C LEU A 369 27.44 4.39 -27.82
N LYS A 370 26.48 4.92 -28.58
CA LYS A 370 25.47 5.87 -28.07
C LYS A 370 24.50 5.21 -27.08
N ASP A 371 24.01 4.04 -27.44
CA ASP A 371 22.99 3.32 -26.68
C ASP A 371 23.57 2.03 -26.12
N ILE A 372 23.45 1.85 -24.81
CA ILE A 372 23.81 0.61 -24.14
C ILE A 372 22.66 -0.39 -24.34
N PRO A 373 22.93 -1.67 -24.65
CA PRO A 373 21.86 -2.65 -24.80
C PRO A 373 21.03 -2.82 -23.52
N ASP A 374 19.73 -3.06 -23.69
CA ASP A 374 18.84 -3.36 -22.56
C ASP A 374 19.18 -4.74 -21.98
N LEU A 375 19.32 -4.82 -20.64
CA LEU A 375 19.59 -6.07 -19.93
C LEU A 375 18.31 -6.72 -19.40
N TYR A 376 18.11 -7.97 -19.74
CA TYR A 376 17.05 -8.85 -19.26
C TYR A 376 17.66 -9.97 -18.44
N LEU A 377 17.08 -10.26 -17.28
CA LEU A 377 17.54 -11.35 -16.44
C LEU A 377 16.61 -12.55 -16.51
N VAL A 378 17.18 -13.75 -16.40
CA VAL A 378 16.47 -15.00 -16.22
C VAL A 378 16.90 -15.60 -14.88
N SER A 379 15.96 -15.86 -13.98
CA SER A 379 16.26 -16.43 -12.66
C SER A 379 15.55 -17.75 -12.42
N LYS A 380 16.28 -18.70 -11.81
CA LYS A 380 15.71 -19.99 -11.40
C LYS A 380 14.97 -19.95 -10.07
N ARG A 381 15.23 -18.92 -9.26
CA ARG A 381 14.64 -18.74 -7.93
C ARG A 381 13.80 -17.48 -7.88
N LYS A 382 12.81 -17.45 -6.99
CA LYS A 382 12.10 -16.21 -6.68
C LYS A 382 13.05 -15.23 -6.02
N LEU A 383 12.95 -13.96 -6.38
CA LEU A 383 13.73 -12.88 -5.79
C LEU A 383 12.87 -12.11 -4.78
N SER A 384 13.50 -11.63 -3.71
CA SER A 384 12.81 -10.76 -2.76
C SER A 384 12.49 -9.41 -3.39
N PHE A 385 11.50 -8.71 -2.82
CA PHE A 385 11.12 -7.38 -3.27
C PHE A 385 12.31 -6.39 -3.27
N ASP A 386 13.12 -6.40 -2.21
CA ASP A 386 14.28 -5.50 -2.10
C ASP A 386 15.31 -5.73 -3.21
N ILE A 387 15.57 -7.00 -3.55
CA ILE A 387 16.47 -7.35 -4.66
C ILE A 387 15.86 -6.89 -5.98
N MET A 388 14.58 -7.15 -6.24
CA MET A 388 13.93 -6.72 -7.49
C MET A 388 13.94 -5.19 -7.62
N LYS A 389 13.69 -4.46 -6.53
CA LYS A 389 13.75 -3.00 -6.50
C LYS A 389 15.15 -2.50 -6.82
N GLU A 390 16.19 -3.10 -6.26
CA GLU A 390 17.59 -2.78 -6.59
C GLU A 390 17.91 -3.05 -8.08
N LEU A 391 17.49 -4.20 -8.59
CA LEU A 391 17.70 -4.59 -9.99
C LEU A 391 16.98 -3.65 -10.96
N SER A 392 15.79 -3.16 -10.62
CA SER A 392 14.99 -2.29 -11.48
C SER A 392 15.68 -0.99 -11.92
N ALA A 393 16.76 -0.59 -11.22
CA ALA A 393 17.53 0.60 -11.59
C ALA A 393 18.39 0.42 -12.85
N TRP A 394 18.76 -0.82 -13.20
CA TRP A 394 19.68 -1.12 -14.30
C TRP A 394 19.32 -2.37 -15.12
N VAL A 395 18.29 -3.10 -14.70
CA VAL A 395 17.70 -4.25 -15.40
C VAL A 395 16.35 -3.84 -15.97
N LYS A 396 16.10 -4.27 -17.19
CA LYS A 396 14.90 -3.93 -17.95
C LYS A 396 13.70 -4.80 -17.60
N GLU A 397 13.91 -6.10 -17.39
CA GLU A 397 12.90 -7.06 -16.92
C GLU A 397 13.57 -8.34 -16.38
N ILE A 398 12.87 -9.08 -15.51
CA ILE A 398 13.27 -10.37 -14.95
C ILE A 398 12.23 -11.42 -15.33
N PHE A 399 12.68 -12.51 -15.95
CA PHE A 399 11.88 -13.70 -16.25
C PHE A 399 12.25 -14.83 -15.29
N PHE A 400 11.28 -15.70 -14.96
CA PHE A 400 11.50 -16.83 -14.05
C PHE A 400 11.35 -18.16 -14.78
N THR A 401 12.24 -19.11 -14.48
CA THR A 401 12.13 -20.48 -15.00
C THR A 401 11.09 -21.30 -14.21
N PRO A 402 10.36 -22.24 -14.85
CA PRO A 402 10.38 -22.55 -16.28
C PRO A 402 9.85 -21.39 -17.11
N LEU A 403 10.49 -21.09 -18.24
CA LEU A 403 10.15 -19.88 -19.01
C LEU A 403 8.75 -19.99 -19.61
N ASP A 404 7.90 -19.02 -19.27
CA ASP A 404 6.64 -18.82 -19.98
C ASP A 404 6.91 -18.12 -21.31
N LYS A 405 7.16 -18.90 -22.37
CA LYS A 405 7.49 -18.40 -23.71
C LYS A 405 6.44 -17.44 -24.27
N SER A 406 5.17 -17.66 -23.94
CA SER A 406 4.10 -16.75 -24.38
C SER A 406 4.17 -15.41 -23.67
N TYR A 407 4.43 -15.39 -22.36
CA TYR A 407 4.60 -14.17 -21.58
C TYR A 407 5.84 -13.41 -22.06
N MET A 408 6.97 -14.11 -22.20
CA MET A 408 8.23 -13.55 -22.68
C MET A 408 8.08 -12.92 -24.07
N LEU A 409 7.42 -13.60 -25.01
CA LEU A 409 7.14 -13.06 -26.35
C LEU A 409 6.36 -11.74 -26.28
N LYS A 410 5.22 -11.75 -25.59
CA LYS A 410 4.34 -10.58 -25.48
C LYS A 410 5.05 -9.43 -24.77
N LYS A 411 5.79 -9.73 -23.70
CA LYS A 411 6.49 -8.73 -22.92
C LYS A 411 7.61 -8.07 -23.72
N VAL A 412 8.44 -8.87 -24.37
CA VAL A 412 9.54 -8.37 -25.21
C VAL A 412 9.02 -7.55 -26.38
N LEU A 413 7.93 -7.95 -27.05
CA LEU A 413 7.28 -7.18 -28.11
C LEU A 413 6.76 -5.82 -27.60
N CYS A 414 6.12 -5.80 -26.42
CA CYS A 414 5.63 -4.58 -25.80
C CYS A 414 6.73 -3.58 -25.42
N MET A 415 7.96 -4.07 -25.18
CA MET A 415 9.10 -3.27 -24.76
C MET A 415 10.02 -2.89 -25.92
N ASN A 416 10.05 -3.72 -26.97
CA ASN A 416 10.94 -3.58 -28.12
C ASN A 416 10.13 -3.66 -29.42
N PRO A 417 9.47 -2.56 -29.83
CA PRO A 417 8.62 -2.56 -31.03
C PRO A 417 9.40 -2.82 -32.34
N GLY A 418 10.74 -2.74 -32.32
CA GLY A 418 11.58 -3.06 -33.47
C GLY A 418 11.81 -4.55 -33.73
N LEU A 419 11.39 -5.45 -32.82
CA LEU A 419 11.47 -6.89 -33.04
C LEU A 419 10.32 -7.38 -33.92
N LEU A 420 10.65 -8.12 -34.99
CA LEU A 420 9.71 -8.60 -36.00
C LEU A 420 9.25 -10.02 -35.68
N ASN A 421 8.07 -10.18 -35.09
CA ASN A 421 7.53 -11.50 -34.84
C ASN A 421 7.02 -12.16 -36.12
N LYS A 422 7.36 -13.45 -36.32
CA LYS A 422 6.96 -14.23 -37.51
C LYS A 422 5.47 -14.54 -37.56
N GLU A 423 4.84 -14.66 -36.40
CA GLU A 423 3.43 -14.99 -36.21
C GLU A 423 2.79 -13.92 -35.33
N ALA A 424 1.58 -13.48 -35.68
CA ALA A 424 0.80 -12.60 -34.82
C ALA A 424 0.55 -13.26 -33.46
N THR A 425 0.64 -12.46 -32.40
CA THR A 425 0.22 -12.87 -31.05
C THR A 425 -0.80 -11.88 -30.51
N SER A 426 -1.43 -12.18 -29.38
CA SER A 426 -2.43 -11.28 -28.78
C SER A 426 -2.26 -11.15 -27.28
N VAL A 427 -2.39 -9.94 -26.77
CA VAL A 427 -2.51 -9.65 -25.34
C VAL A 427 -3.98 -9.43 -25.02
N ALA A 428 -4.55 -10.31 -24.19
CA ALA A 428 -5.91 -10.12 -23.70
C ALA A 428 -5.90 -9.08 -22.57
N SER A 429 -6.85 -8.15 -22.62
CA SER A 429 -7.05 -7.16 -21.57
C SER A 429 -8.49 -7.14 -21.07
N ALA A 430 -8.66 -6.91 -19.77
CA ALA A 430 -9.95 -6.66 -19.16
C ALA A 430 -10.10 -5.16 -18.87
N MET A 431 -11.13 -4.55 -19.43
CA MET A 431 -11.44 -3.12 -19.25
C MET A 431 -12.20 -2.90 -17.93
N ASN A 432 -12.02 -1.74 -17.31
CA ASN A 432 -12.72 -1.33 -16.08
C ASN A 432 -12.63 -2.37 -14.95
N SER A 433 -11.44 -2.89 -14.70
CA SER A 433 -11.21 -4.00 -13.78
C SER A 433 -11.19 -3.60 -12.30
N GLY A 434 -11.95 -2.57 -11.92
CA GLY A 434 -12.05 -2.06 -10.55
C GLY A 434 -10.94 -1.07 -10.17
N SER A 435 -10.40 -1.24 -8.96
CA SER A 435 -9.31 -0.42 -8.44
C SER A 435 -8.14 -1.29 -8.00
N LEU A 436 -6.98 -0.65 -7.87
CA LEU A 436 -5.80 -1.21 -7.22
C LEU A 436 -5.28 -0.22 -6.18
N LYS A 437 -4.37 -0.66 -5.33
CA LYS A 437 -3.73 0.19 -4.33
C LYS A 437 -2.26 0.34 -4.66
N VAL A 438 -1.79 1.57 -4.86
CA VAL A 438 -0.36 1.87 -5.00
C VAL A 438 0.27 2.03 -3.62
N ALA A 439 1.41 1.39 -3.40
CA ALA A 439 2.18 1.52 -2.17
C ALA A 439 3.07 2.76 -2.25
N ASN A 440 2.95 3.66 -1.27
CA ASN A 440 3.85 4.78 -1.09
C ASN A 440 4.73 4.54 0.15
N PRO A 441 6.04 4.30 -0.02
CA PRO A 441 6.95 4.17 1.12
C PRO A 441 7.01 5.47 1.90
N VAL A 442 6.77 5.40 3.20
CA VAL A 442 6.71 6.57 4.09
C VAL A 442 7.43 6.28 5.40
N GLU A 443 8.13 7.29 5.93
CA GLU A 443 8.89 7.19 7.17
C GLU A 443 7.97 7.43 8.37
N ILE A 444 7.97 6.49 9.32
CA ILE A 444 7.38 6.71 10.65
C ILE A 444 8.48 7.07 11.64
N THR A 445 8.12 7.93 12.61
CA THR A 445 8.98 8.34 13.72
C THR A 445 8.57 7.71 15.05
N GLN A 446 7.29 7.33 15.16
CA GLN A 446 6.73 6.68 16.34
C GLN A 446 5.62 5.71 15.93
N ILE A 447 5.45 4.65 16.73
CA ILE A 447 4.35 3.70 16.57
C ILE A 447 3.99 3.06 17.92
N SER A 448 2.72 2.76 18.10
CA SER A 448 2.13 2.03 19.23
C SER A 448 1.08 1.07 18.69
N GLU A 449 0.41 0.32 19.57
CA GLU A 449 -0.72 -0.52 19.18
C GLU A 449 -1.97 0.27 18.78
N ALA A 450 -2.06 1.54 19.20
CA ALA A 450 -3.22 2.41 18.95
C ALA A 450 -3.02 3.40 17.79
N GLY A 451 -1.79 3.59 17.30
CA GLY A 451 -1.51 4.58 16.27
C GLY A 451 -0.03 4.73 15.91
N LEU A 452 0.25 5.64 14.97
CA LEU A 452 1.59 5.94 14.48
C LEU A 452 1.78 7.43 14.20
N VAL A 453 3.03 7.88 14.15
CA VAL A 453 3.40 9.23 13.71
C VAL A 453 4.20 9.12 12.43
N LEU A 454 3.65 9.72 11.38
CA LEU A 454 4.16 9.68 10.03
C LEU A 454 4.82 10.99 9.64
N LYS A 455 6.05 10.95 9.15
CA LYS A 455 6.70 12.09 8.52
C LYS A 455 6.27 12.17 7.05
N TYR A 456 5.69 13.30 6.65
CA TYR A 456 5.21 13.51 5.28
C TYR A 456 5.47 14.93 4.80
N TYR A 457 5.62 15.14 3.49
CA TYR A 457 5.98 16.44 2.92
C TYR A 457 4.91 17.53 3.10
N ARG A 458 3.68 17.15 3.47
CA ARG A 458 2.57 18.07 3.73
C ARG A 458 1.73 17.60 4.92
N ALA A 459 1.02 18.55 5.53
CA ALA A 459 -0.06 18.23 6.47
C ALA A 459 -1.17 17.45 5.76
N ILE A 460 -1.61 16.37 6.38
CA ILE A 460 -2.80 15.62 5.97
C ILE A 460 -3.96 16.15 6.80
N SER A 461 -5.11 16.35 6.15
CA SER A 461 -6.31 16.88 6.82
C SER A 461 -6.73 15.98 7.98
N ILE A 462 -7.08 16.60 9.10
CA ILE A 462 -7.62 15.92 10.27
C ILE A 462 -8.89 15.13 9.89
N GLY A 463 -9.01 13.92 10.41
CA GLY A 463 -10.07 12.97 10.09
C GLY A 463 -9.93 12.28 8.74
N ALA A 464 -8.85 12.52 7.98
CA ALA A 464 -8.60 11.78 6.74
C ALA A 464 -8.13 10.35 7.06
N PHE A 465 -8.73 9.38 6.38
CA PHE A 465 -8.34 7.98 6.45
C PHE A 465 -7.16 7.67 5.53
N ARG A 466 -6.26 6.80 6.00
CA ARG A 466 -5.20 6.18 5.21
C ARG A 466 -5.11 4.72 5.60
N GLU A 467 -4.70 3.92 4.64
CA GLU A 467 -4.41 2.51 4.86
C GLU A 467 -2.90 2.31 4.88
N PHE A 468 -2.45 1.42 5.74
CA PHE A 468 -1.06 1.12 5.97
C PHE A 468 -0.81 -0.37 5.86
N ILE A 469 0.33 -0.72 5.25
CA ILE A 469 0.90 -2.06 5.30
C ILE A 469 2.17 -2.00 6.13
N LEU A 470 2.13 -2.71 7.26
CA LEU A 470 3.31 -3.03 8.06
C LEU A 470 3.93 -4.30 7.46
N TRP A 471 4.80 -4.14 6.46
CA TRP A 471 5.27 -5.24 5.64
C TRP A 471 5.98 -6.33 6.46
N ARG A 472 5.64 -7.59 6.19
CA ARG A 472 6.30 -8.80 6.67
C ARG A 472 6.49 -9.77 5.48
N PRO A 473 7.41 -10.74 5.55
CA PRO A 473 7.68 -11.66 4.43
C PRO A 473 6.45 -12.47 3.94
N GLU A 474 5.49 -12.74 4.83
CA GLU A 474 4.22 -13.40 4.52
C GLU A 474 3.17 -12.36 4.12
N GLU A 475 3.15 -11.99 2.84
CA GLU A 475 2.36 -10.85 2.36
C GLU A 475 0.85 -11.10 2.37
N LEU A 476 0.40 -12.35 2.16
CA LEU A 476 -1.03 -12.70 2.23
C LEU A 476 -1.63 -12.42 3.60
N ASP A 477 -0.89 -12.74 4.66
CA ASP A 477 -1.34 -12.58 6.03
C ASP A 477 -1.13 -11.15 6.55
N THR A 478 -0.59 -10.26 5.71
CA THR A 478 -0.32 -8.88 6.07
C THR A 478 -1.59 -8.04 5.88
N PRO A 479 -2.28 -7.64 6.96
CA PRO A 479 -3.48 -6.82 6.86
C PRO A 479 -3.20 -5.43 6.30
N GLU A 480 -4.25 -4.85 5.73
CA GLU A 480 -4.34 -3.42 5.49
C GLU A 480 -4.92 -2.78 6.75
N ILE A 481 -4.12 -1.96 7.43
CA ILE A 481 -4.47 -1.33 8.69
C ILE A 481 -4.95 0.08 8.38
N ILE A 482 -6.19 0.39 8.74
CA ILE A 482 -6.77 1.72 8.56
C ILE A 482 -6.33 2.62 9.72
N GLY A 483 -5.96 3.86 9.42
CA GLY A 483 -5.71 4.89 10.42
C GLY A 483 -6.33 6.22 10.00
N THR A 484 -6.77 6.98 10.99
CA THR A 484 -7.32 8.34 10.80
C THR A 484 -6.36 9.37 11.36
N VAL A 485 -6.19 10.49 10.65
CA VAL A 485 -5.35 11.60 11.14
C VAL A 485 -6.04 12.27 12.32
N ASN A 486 -5.44 12.17 13.49
CA ASN A 486 -5.93 12.84 14.68
C ASN A 486 -5.41 14.28 14.79
N PHE A 487 -4.13 14.47 14.45
CA PHE A 487 -3.41 15.73 14.60
C PHE A 487 -2.24 15.82 13.61
N HIS A 488 -1.78 17.03 13.29
CA HIS A 488 -0.52 17.23 12.58
C HIS A 488 0.23 18.44 13.12
N GLU A 489 1.55 18.43 13.00
CA GLU A 489 2.42 19.54 13.36
C GLU A 489 3.61 19.66 12.40
N PRO A 490 4.18 20.86 12.22
CA PRO A 490 5.42 21.02 11.46
C PRO A 490 6.57 20.23 12.10
N ASP A 491 7.39 19.56 11.29
CA ASP A 491 8.62 18.93 11.78
C ASP A 491 9.62 20.01 12.21
N LYS A 492 10.24 19.83 13.38
CA LYS A 492 11.24 20.77 13.92
C LYS A 492 12.45 20.92 13.00
N ALA A 493 12.78 19.89 12.22
CA ALA A 493 13.85 19.93 11.23
C ALA A 493 13.51 20.74 9.96
N GLY A 494 12.25 21.17 9.81
CA GLY A 494 11.77 21.91 8.63
C GLY A 494 11.47 21.02 7.42
N GLY A 495 10.63 21.53 6.52
CA GLY A 495 10.35 20.91 5.22
C GLY A 495 9.41 19.69 5.22
N ALA A 496 8.86 19.31 6.37
CA ALA A 496 7.91 18.20 6.50
C ALA A 496 6.91 18.47 7.64
N TYR A 497 5.91 17.58 7.74
CA TYR A 497 4.91 17.54 8.79
C TYR A 497 4.92 16.16 9.47
N LEU A 498 4.75 16.16 10.77
CA LEU A 498 4.45 14.97 11.56
C LEU A 498 2.93 14.82 11.62
N ASN A 499 2.42 13.75 11.02
CA ASN A 499 0.99 13.44 10.98
C ASN A 499 0.74 12.29 11.97
N HIS A 500 -0.06 12.57 13.00
CA HIS A 500 -0.40 11.65 14.06
C HIS A 500 -1.65 10.88 13.66
N PHE A 501 -1.50 9.58 13.40
CA PHE A 501 -2.57 8.67 13.04
C PHE A 501 -3.00 7.84 14.26
N VAL A 502 -4.30 7.63 14.38
CA VAL A 502 -4.90 6.65 15.29
C VAL A 502 -5.45 5.52 14.45
N PHE A 503 -5.10 4.28 14.77
CA PHE A 503 -5.64 3.12 14.06
C PHE A 503 -7.14 2.99 14.29
N PHE A 504 -7.85 2.57 13.26
CA PHE A 504 -9.30 2.57 13.20
C PHE A 504 -9.83 1.14 13.12
N GLY A 505 -10.81 0.80 13.98
CA GLY A 505 -11.44 -0.53 13.96
C GLY A 505 -10.48 -1.67 14.31
N MET A 506 -9.65 -1.46 15.34
CA MET A 506 -8.65 -2.45 15.74
C MET A 506 -9.28 -3.75 16.24
N LYS A 507 -8.97 -4.85 15.54
CA LYS A 507 -9.33 -6.24 15.84
C LYS A 507 -8.10 -6.97 16.38
N ASP A 508 -8.33 -8.10 17.06
CA ASP A 508 -7.25 -8.95 17.58
C ASP A 508 -6.26 -9.39 16.48
N PHE A 509 -6.76 -9.67 15.28
CA PHE A 509 -5.91 -9.98 14.12
C PHE A 509 -4.93 -8.84 13.77
N TYR A 510 -5.41 -7.59 13.70
CA TYR A 510 -4.55 -6.43 13.43
C TYR A 510 -3.55 -6.19 14.58
N LEU A 511 -3.99 -6.30 15.83
CA LEU A 511 -3.14 -6.14 17.01
C LEU A 511 -2.01 -7.17 17.05
N LYS A 512 -2.31 -8.44 16.77
CA LYS A 512 -1.31 -9.50 16.66
C LYS A 512 -0.28 -9.20 15.58
N HIS A 513 -0.70 -8.67 14.43
CA HIS A 513 0.21 -8.26 13.36
C HIS A 513 1.11 -7.10 13.79
N ILE A 514 0.54 -6.04 14.36
CA ILE A 514 1.30 -4.88 14.85
C ILE A 514 2.31 -5.31 15.92
N ARG A 515 1.90 -6.10 16.91
CA ARG A 515 2.76 -6.60 17.99
C ARG A 515 3.96 -7.39 17.45
N ARG A 516 3.72 -8.29 16.49
CA ARG A 516 4.80 -9.05 15.82
C ARG A 516 5.73 -8.14 15.04
N TRP A 517 5.18 -7.19 14.29
CA TRP A 517 5.97 -6.23 13.53
C TRP A 517 6.82 -5.34 14.45
N LEU A 518 6.27 -4.85 15.56
CA LEU A 518 6.99 -4.05 16.56
C LEU A 518 8.17 -4.84 17.15
N LEU A 519 7.96 -6.11 17.47
CA LEU A 519 9.02 -7.00 17.97
C LEU A 519 10.14 -7.17 16.94
N GLU A 520 9.80 -7.47 15.69
CA GLU A 520 10.77 -7.62 14.60
C GLU A 520 11.54 -6.31 14.33
N ALA A 521 10.84 -5.18 14.34
CA ALA A 521 11.43 -3.87 14.13
C ALA A 521 12.38 -3.50 15.27
N TYR A 522 12.02 -3.81 16.52
CA TYR A 522 12.87 -3.62 17.69
C TYR A 522 14.15 -4.47 17.64
N ILE A 523 14.04 -5.74 17.23
CA ILE A 523 15.21 -6.61 17.04
C ILE A 523 16.14 -6.01 15.98
N LYS A 524 15.60 -5.59 14.83
CA LYS A 524 16.40 -4.96 13.75
C LYS A 524 17.07 -3.66 14.17
N THR A 525 16.48 -2.88 15.09
CA THR A 525 17.14 -1.68 15.61
C THR A 525 18.31 -2.02 16.52
N LYS A 526 18.18 -3.09 17.32
CA LYS A 526 19.26 -3.55 18.21
C LYS A 526 20.41 -4.22 17.47
N ASP A 527 20.15 -4.93 16.39
CA ASP A 527 21.20 -5.59 15.59
C ASP A 527 22.09 -4.59 14.82
N LYS A 528 21.67 -3.33 14.73
CA LYS A 528 22.43 -2.24 14.06
C LYS A 528 23.28 -1.41 15.02
N GLU A 529 23.06 -1.53 16.32
CA GLU A 529 23.86 -0.92 17.39
C GLU A 529 24.97 -1.89 17.82
#